data_AF-A0A8T2QHA9-F1
#
_entry.id   AF-A0A8T2QHA9-F1
#
_cell.length_a   1.000
_cell.length_b   1.000
_cell.length_c   1.000
_cell.angle_alpha   90.00
_cell.angle_beta   90.00
_cell.angle_gamma   90.00
#
_symmetry.space_group_name_H-M   'P 1'
#
loop_
_entity.id
_entity.type
_entity.pdbx_description
1 polymer ?
#
loop_
_entity_poly.entity_id
_entity_poly.type
_entity_poly.pdbx_seq_one_letter_code
_entity_poly.pdbx_strand_id
1 'polypeptide(L)'
;MYVCMYVSTYVCMYVCMYVCMYVCMYVCMYVCMYVCMYVCMYVCMYVCMYVCMYVCMYVCMYVCMYVCMYVCTYVCMYVLCMHVSMYACMYIFMCVDTYVCMHVYMYEHVHVYMYVCVQECLCICKYVCVCVCDCCL
;
A
#
# COMPACT_ATOMS: atom_id res chain seq x y z
N MET A 1 -88.58 -4.22 -40.07
CA MET A 1 -87.88 -4.66 -38.85
C MET A 1 -86.76 -5.65 -39.11
N TYR A 2 -86.95 -6.71 -39.92
CA TYR A 2 -85.90 -7.71 -40.20
C TYR A 2 -84.61 -7.13 -40.81
N VAL A 3 -84.72 -6.25 -41.80
CA VAL A 3 -83.54 -5.62 -42.45
C VAL A 3 -82.74 -4.77 -41.44
N CYS A 4 -83.43 -3.99 -40.60
CA CYS A 4 -82.77 -3.17 -39.58
C CYS A 4 -82.01 -4.03 -38.55
N MET A 5 -82.60 -5.16 -38.12
CA MET A 5 -81.93 -6.09 -37.20
C MET A 5 -80.76 -6.84 -37.85
N TYR A 6 -80.86 -7.17 -39.13
CA TYR A 6 -79.78 -7.86 -39.83
C TYR A 6 -78.58 -6.93 -40.06
N VAL A 7 -78.83 -5.68 -40.46
CA VAL A 7 -77.76 -4.69 -40.64
C VAL A 7 -77.11 -4.33 -39.30
N SER A 8 -77.89 -4.14 -38.24
CA SER A 8 -77.32 -3.81 -36.93
C SER A 8 -76.46 -4.94 -36.38
N THR A 9 -76.90 -6.19 -36.50
CA THR A 9 -76.13 -7.35 -36.04
C THR A 9 -74.86 -7.55 -36.86
N TYR A 10 -74.93 -7.41 -38.19
CA TYR A 10 -73.77 -7.58 -39.06
C TYR A 10 -72.71 -6.49 -38.82
N VAL A 11 -73.13 -5.23 -38.71
CA VAL A 11 -72.22 -4.11 -38.41
C VAL A 11 -71.61 -4.27 -37.02
N CYS A 12 -72.42 -4.62 -36.01
CA CYS A 12 -71.92 -4.82 -34.65
C CYS A 12 -70.88 -5.96 -34.59
N MET A 13 -71.19 -7.10 -35.22
CA MET A 13 -70.27 -8.24 -35.29
C MET A 13 -68.98 -7.90 -36.03
N TYR A 14 -69.06 -7.22 -37.17
CA TYR A 14 -67.90 -6.88 -37.97
C TYR A 14 -67.01 -5.85 -37.26
N VAL A 15 -67.60 -4.81 -36.66
CA VAL A 15 -66.87 -3.79 -35.90
C VAL A 15 -66.25 -4.42 -34.65
N CYS A 16 -66.99 -5.21 -33.88
CA CYS A 16 -66.44 -5.88 -32.70
C CYS A 16 -65.27 -6.81 -33.08
N MET A 17 -65.42 -7.63 -34.11
CA MET A 17 -64.34 -8.53 -34.55
C MET A 17 -63.13 -7.76 -35.04
N TYR A 18 -63.32 -6.74 -35.87
CA TYR A 18 -62.21 -5.97 -36.43
C TYR A 18 -61.49 -5.15 -35.37
N VAL A 19 -62.23 -4.47 -34.48
CA VAL A 19 -61.66 -3.68 -33.38
C VAL A 19 -60.96 -4.59 -32.38
N CYS A 20 -61.58 -5.70 -31.95
CA CYS A 20 -60.92 -6.64 -31.04
C CYS A 20 -59.65 -7.21 -31.66
N MET A 21 -59.70 -7.69 -32.91
CA MET A 21 -58.51 -8.27 -33.55
C MET A 21 -57.40 -7.23 -33.73
N TYR A 22 -57.73 -6.04 -34.23
CA TYR A 22 -56.74 -5.01 -34.51
C TYR A 22 -56.15 -4.43 -33.22
N VAL A 23 -56.98 -4.10 -32.23
CA VAL A 23 -56.52 -3.56 -30.95
C VAL A 23 -55.73 -4.62 -30.18
N CYS A 24 -56.22 -5.86 -30.07
CA CYS A 24 -55.47 -6.91 -29.37
C CYS A 24 -54.13 -7.18 -30.06
N MET A 25 -54.10 -7.35 -31.39
CA MET A 25 -52.85 -7.60 -32.09
C MET A 25 -51.87 -6.44 -31.98
N TYR A 26 -52.34 -5.20 -32.20
CA TYR A 26 -51.47 -4.02 -32.17
C TYR A 26 -50.97 -3.73 -30.75
N VAL A 27 -51.84 -3.76 -29.74
CA VAL A 27 -51.45 -3.54 -28.35
C VAL A 27 -50.54 -4.66 -27.86
N CYS A 28 -50.86 -5.93 -28.10
CA CYS A 28 -49.99 -7.03 -27.69
C CYS A 28 -48.63 -6.94 -28.38
N MET A 29 -48.58 -6.76 -29.70
CA MET A 29 -47.31 -6.68 -30.42
C MET A 29 -46.50 -5.46 -29.98
N TYR A 30 -47.11 -4.28 -29.90
CA TYR A 30 -46.38 -3.06 -29.57
C TYR A 30 -45.94 -3.05 -28.11
N VAL A 31 -46.80 -3.42 -27.17
CA VAL A 31 -46.45 -3.48 -25.75
C VAL A 31 -45.42 -4.57 -25.49
N CYS A 32 -45.59 -5.78 -26.03
CA CYS A 32 -44.60 -6.84 -25.86
C CYS A 32 -43.25 -6.44 -26.47
N MET A 33 -43.22 -5.95 -27.71
CA MET A 33 -41.96 -5.56 -28.35
C MET A 33 -41.30 -4.40 -27.62
N TYR A 34 -42.05 -3.35 -27.28
CA TYR A 34 -41.48 -2.16 -26.67
C TYR A 34 -41.04 -2.41 -25.23
N VAL A 35 -41.86 -3.09 -24.42
CA VAL A 35 -41.51 -3.44 -23.04
C VAL A 35 -40.36 -4.44 -23.02
N CYS A 36 -40.39 -5.51 -23.82
CA CYS A 36 -39.28 -6.46 -23.85
C CYS A 36 -38.00 -5.79 -24.33
N MET A 37 -38.01 -5.04 -25.43
CA MET A 37 -36.80 -4.37 -25.94
C MET A 37 -36.28 -3.33 -24.95
N TYR A 38 -37.16 -2.48 -24.40
CA TYR A 38 -36.74 -1.42 -23.50
C TYR A 38 -36.25 -1.99 -22.16
N VAL A 39 -36.98 -2.93 -21.55
CA VAL A 39 -36.57 -3.54 -20.28
C VAL A 39 -35.31 -4.36 -20.49
N CYS A 40 -35.21 -5.19 -21.52
CA CYS A 40 -33.99 -5.97 -21.77
C CYS A 40 -32.81 -5.05 -22.05
N MET A 41 -32.92 -4.05 -22.92
CA MET A 41 -31.82 -3.15 -23.22
C MET A 41 -31.42 -2.33 -22.00
N TYR A 42 -32.39 -1.73 -21.30
CA TYR A 42 -32.10 -0.86 -20.17
C TYR A 42 -31.56 -1.63 -18.97
N VAL A 43 -32.18 -2.76 -18.61
CA VAL A 43 -31.72 -3.60 -17.49
C VAL A 43 -30.38 -4.23 -17.83
N CYS A 44 -30.19 -4.81 -19.02
CA CYS A 44 -28.90 -5.40 -19.38
C CYS A 44 -27.81 -4.33 -19.43
N MET A 45 -28.03 -3.20 -20.10
CA MET A 45 -27.02 -2.15 -20.19
C MET A 45 -26.71 -1.54 -18.82
N TYR A 46 -27.74 -1.23 -18.03
CA TYR A 46 -27.52 -0.61 -16.72
C TYR A 46 -26.88 -1.57 -15.74
N VAL A 47 -27.37 -2.81 -15.62
CA VAL A 47 -26.80 -3.81 -14.73
C VAL A 47 -25.39 -4.18 -15.17
N CYS A 48 -25.16 -4.46 -16.46
CA CYS A 48 -23.81 -4.78 -16.93
C CYS A 48 -22.86 -3.60 -16.73
N MET A 49 -23.22 -2.38 -17.13
CA MET A 49 -22.33 -1.22 -16.96
C MET A 49 -22.09 -0.92 -15.48
N TYR A 50 -23.13 -0.91 -14.66
CA TYR A 50 -22.99 -0.57 -13.25
C TYR A 50 -22.22 -1.66 -12.50
N VAL A 51 -22.58 -2.93 -12.66
CA VAL A 51 -21.88 -4.03 -12.00
C VAL A 51 -20.44 -4.14 -12.50
N CYS A 52 -20.19 -4.11 -13.82
CA CYS A 52 -18.83 -4.19 -14.33
C CYS A 52 -18.00 -2.98 -13.91
N MET A 53 -18.50 -1.74 -14.05
CA MET A 53 -17.73 -0.55 -13.66
C MET A 53 -17.49 -0.52 -12.16
N TYR A 54 -18.52 -0.77 -11.35
CA TYR A 54 -18.39 -0.68 -9.90
C TYR A 54 -17.52 -1.80 -9.34
N VAL A 55 -17.75 -3.06 -9.75
CA VAL A 55 -16.93 -4.18 -9.31
C VAL A 55 -15.51 -4.04 -9.81
N CYS A 56 -15.28 -3.73 -11.08
CA CYS A 56 -13.91 -3.57 -11.60
C CYS A 56 -13.20 -2.40 -10.92
N MET A 57 -13.83 -1.22 -10.81
CA MET A 57 -13.19 -0.06 -10.18
C MET A 57 -12.92 -0.32 -8.70
N TYR A 58 -13.89 -0.87 -7.97
CA TYR A 58 -13.73 -1.09 -6.54
C TYR A 58 -12.71 -2.19 -6.26
N VAL A 59 -12.81 -3.33 -6.94
CA VAL A 59 -11.85 -4.44 -6.78
C VAL A 59 -10.45 -4.01 -7.22
N CYS A 60 -10.30 -3.39 -8.39
CA CYS A 60 -8.98 -2.93 -8.85
C CYS A 60 -8.40 -1.88 -7.91
N MET A 61 -9.16 -0.84 -7.53
CA MET A 61 -8.66 0.20 -6.63
C MET A 61 -8.31 -0.38 -5.26
N TYR A 62 -9.18 -1.21 -4.67
CA TYR A 62 -8.97 -1.73 -3.33
C TYR A 62 -7.80 -2.73 -3.32
N VAL A 63 -7.78 -3.68 -4.26
CA VAL A 63 -6.69 -4.66 -4.34
C VAL A 63 -5.37 -3.98 -4.70
N CYS A 64 -5.33 -3.09 -5.70
CA CYS A 64 -4.11 -2.38 -6.04
C CYS A 64 -3.64 -1.50 -4.89
N MET A 65 -4.50 -0.69 -4.26
CA MET A 65 -4.09 0.17 -3.15
C MET A 65 -3.63 -0.66 -1.96
N TYR A 66 -4.36 -1.71 -1.59
CA TYR A 66 -4.02 -2.53 -0.42
C TYR A 66 -2.74 -3.32 -0.65
N VAL A 67 -2.61 -3.99 -1.80
CA VAL A 67 -1.40 -4.75 -2.15
C VAL A 67 -0.22 -3.82 -2.30
N CYS A 68 -0.34 -2.71 -3.03
CA CYS A 68 0.75 -1.75 -3.17
C CYS A 68 1.13 -1.16 -1.81
N MET A 69 0.19 -0.63 -1.02
CA MET A 69 0.51 -0.05 0.28
C MET A 69 1.11 -1.09 1.24
N TYR A 70 0.55 -2.29 1.31
CA TYR A 70 1.03 -3.33 2.22
C TYR A 70 2.42 -3.83 1.80
N VAL A 71 2.62 -4.14 0.53
CA VAL A 71 3.93 -4.59 0.02
C VAL A 71 4.95 -3.47 0.15
N CYS A 72 4.63 -2.23 -0.24
CA CYS A 72 5.55 -1.11 -0.14
C CYS A 72 5.91 -0.80 1.31
N THR A 73 4.94 -0.71 2.22
CA THR A 73 5.23 -0.39 3.62
C THR A 73 5.93 -1.55 4.32
N TYR A 74 5.48 -2.78 4.14
CA TYR A 74 6.07 -3.93 4.81
C TYR A 74 7.48 -4.22 4.28
N VAL A 75 7.68 -4.26 2.96
CA VAL A 75 8.99 -4.56 2.39
C VAL A 75 9.94 -3.38 2.57
N CYS A 76 9.52 -2.14 2.26
CA CYS A 76 10.42 -0.99 2.36
C CYS A 76 10.67 -0.57 3.80
N MET A 77 9.68 -0.55 4.68
CA MET A 77 9.89 -0.07 6.05
C MET A 77 10.39 -1.17 6.98
N TYR A 78 9.82 -2.37 6.91
CA TYR A 78 10.19 -3.43 7.85
C TYR A 78 11.51 -4.09 7.47
N VAL A 79 11.65 -4.53 6.21
CA VAL A 79 12.86 -5.27 5.80
C VAL A 79 14.04 -4.33 5.59
N LEU A 80 13.88 -3.31 4.75
CA LEU A 80 15.00 -2.41 4.44
C LEU A 80 15.39 -1.55 5.63
N CYS A 81 14.46 -0.89 6.32
CA CYS A 81 14.86 0.00 7.42
C CYS A 81 15.37 -0.78 8.63
N MET A 82 14.64 -1.79 9.13
CA MET A 82 15.10 -2.52 10.33
C MET A 82 16.36 -3.33 10.03
N HIS A 83 16.42 -4.06 8.92
CA HIS A 83 17.55 -4.95 8.66
C HIS A 83 18.80 -4.17 8.25
N VAL A 84 18.69 -3.13 7.41
CA VAL A 84 19.87 -2.34 7.03
C VAL A 84 20.34 -1.47 8.19
N SER A 85 19.43 -0.81 8.94
CA SER A 85 19.84 0.01 10.08
C SER A 85 20.42 -0.82 11.22
N MET A 86 19.84 -1.96 11.57
CA MET A 86 20.36 -2.82 12.63
C MET A 86 21.74 -3.36 12.27
N TYR A 87 21.94 -3.82 11.03
CA TYR A 87 23.24 -4.33 10.61
C TYR A 87 24.29 -3.23 10.47
N ALA A 88 23.91 -2.07 9.91
CA ALA A 88 24.81 -0.92 9.83
C ALA A 88 25.19 -0.42 11.23
N CYS A 89 24.24 -0.29 12.15
CA CYS A 89 24.51 0.12 13.53
C CYS A 89 25.42 -0.89 14.23
N MET A 90 25.13 -2.20 14.14
CA MET A 90 25.97 -3.23 14.77
C MET A 90 27.39 -3.22 14.20
N TYR A 91 27.55 -3.09 12.88
CA TYR A 91 28.86 -3.07 12.24
C TYR A 91 29.64 -1.80 12.59
N ILE A 92 28.99 -0.63 12.53
CA ILE A 92 29.61 0.65 12.89
C ILE A 92 29.99 0.69 14.36
N PHE A 93 29.11 0.26 15.27
CA PHE A 93 29.36 0.27 16.71
C PHE A 93 30.55 -0.64 17.05
N MET A 94 30.57 -1.87 16.51
CA MET A 94 31.69 -2.79 16.70
C MET A 94 33.00 -2.27 16.10
N CYS A 95 32.98 -1.69 14.90
CA CYS A 95 34.18 -1.14 14.26
C CYS A 95 34.71 0.10 14.98
N VAL A 96 33.82 1.01 15.40
CA VAL A 96 34.20 2.24 16.10
C VAL A 96 34.69 1.92 17.50
N ASP A 97 33.98 1.07 18.26
CA ASP A 97 34.41 0.71 19.61
C ASP A 97 35.75 -0.02 19.59
N THR A 98 35.95 -0.99 18.68
CA THR A 98 37.24 -1.69 18.61
C THR A 98 38.36 -0.78 18.15
N TYR A 99 38.14 0.07 17.15
CA TYR A 99 39.16 1.01 16.68
C TYR A 99 39.50 2.07 17.74
N VAL A 100 38.49 2.68 18.37
CA VAL A 100 38.67 3.68 19.42
C VAL A 100 39.29 3.04 20.66
N CYS A 101 38.81 1.89 21.13
CA CYS A 101 39.42 1.19 22.25
C CYS A 101 40.88 0.83 21.95
N MET A 102 41.21 0.32 20.77
CA MET A 102 42.59 -0.02 20.43
C MET A 102 43.46 1.23 20.33
N HIS A 103 42.98 2.30 19.70
CA HIS A 103 43.79 3.51 19.50
C HIS A 103 43.96 4.31 20.80
N VAL A 104 42.93 4.42 21.63
CA VAL A 104 42.97 5.09 22.93
C VAL A 104 43.79 4.24 23.92
N TYR A 105 43.58 2.93 23.99
CA TYR A 105 44.34 2.06 24.89
C TYR A 105 45.83 2.03 24.53
N MET A 106 46.16 1.92 23.24
CA MET A 106 47.56 1.92 22.81
C MET A 106 48.20 3.31 22.98
N TYR A 107 47.48 4.41 22.72
CA TYR A 107 48.05 5.76 22.84
C TYR A 107 48.18 6.21 24.30
N GLU A 108 47.18 6.01 25.14
CA GLU A 108 47.26 6.38 26.55
C GLU A 108 48.23 5.46 27.30
N HIS A 109 48.13 4.14 27.12
CA HIS A 109 48.98 3.21 27.86
C HIS A 109 50.43 3.26 27.38
N VAL A 110 50.73 3.42 26.09
CA VAL A 110 52.14 3.48 25.65
C VAL A 110 52.72 4.87 25.89
N HIS A 111 52.00 5.95 25.56
CA HIS A 111 52.56 7.30 25.59
C HIS A 111 52.62 7.86 27.02
N VAL A 112 51.60 7.62 27.85
CA VAL A 112 51.61 8.07 29.25
C VAL A 112 52.52 7.17 30.09
N TYR A 113 52.49 5.85 29.92
CA TYR A 113 53.39 4.97 30.67
C TYR A 113 54.86 5.20 30.31
N MET A 114 55.23 5.33 29.03
CA MET A 114 56.61 5.70 28.68
C MET A 114 56.97 7.08 29.20
N TYR A 115 56.10 8.09 29.04
CA TYR A 115 56.43 9.45 29.48
C TYR A 115 56.59 9.54 31.00
N VAL A 116 55.68 8.93 31.76
CA VAL A 116 55.74 8.88 33.23
C VAL A 116 56.93 8.04 33.69
N CYS A 117 57.16 6.85 33.14
CA CYS A 117 58.33 6.04 33.51
C CYS A 117 59.64 6.77 33.20
N VAL A 118 59.74 7.47 32.07
CA VAL A 118 60.94 8.24 31.70
C VAL A 118 61.11 9.46 32.63
N GLN A 119 60.02 10.17 32.94
CA GLN A 119 60.02 11.33 33.83
C GLN A 119 60.40 10.93 35.27
N GLU A 120 59.82 9.86 35.80
CA GLU A 120 60.16 9.33 37.12
C GLU A 120 61.61 8.86 37.16
N CYS A 121 62.11 8.12 36.15
CA CYS A 121 63.53 7.75 36.06
C CYS A 121 64.45 8.97 36.06
N LEU A 122 64.13 10.01 35.28
CA LEU A 122 64.92 11.24 35.21
C LEU A 122 64.89 12.04 36.52
N CYS A 123 63.73 12.10 37.17
CA CYS A 123 63.56 12.78 38.46
C CYS A 123 64.32 12.05 39.57
N ILE A 124 64.21 10.71 39.65
CA ILE A 124 64.94 9.89 40.63
C ILE A 124 66.45 10.01 40.41
N CYS A 125 66.94 9.94 39.17
CA CYS A 125 68.35 10.13 38.86
C CYS A 125 68.87 11.52 39.29
N LYS A 126 68.10 12.59 39.07
CA LYS A 126 68.48 13.93 39.54
C LYS A 126 68.49 14.03 41.06
N TYR A 127 67.47 13.49 41.73
CA TYR A 127 67.40 13.52 43.20
C TYR A 127 68.56 12.74 43.83
N VAL A 128 68.85 11.52 43.37
CA VAL A 128 69.97 10.72 43.89
C VAL A 128 71.31 11.43 43.67
N CYS A 129 71.53 12.04 42.50
CA CYS A 129 72.74 12.82 42.25
C CYS A 129 72.88 14.02 43.20
N VAL A 130 71.79 14.70 43.56
CA VAL A 130 71.84 15.85 44.50
C VAL A 130 72.05 15.38 45.94
N CYS A 131 71.36 14.30 46.36
CA CYS A 131 71.47 13.75 47.72
C CYS A 131 72.89 13.24 48.03
N VAL A 132 73.56 12.62 47.04
CA VAL A 132 74.94 12.13 47.20
C VAL A 132 75.94 13.31 47.25
N CYS A 133 75.65 14.41 46.54
CA CYS A 133 76.48 15.61 46.59
C CYS A 133 76.35 16.37 47.94
N ASP A 134 75.15 16.43 48.53
CA ASP A 134 74.93 17.14 49.81
C ASP A 134 75.35 16.34 51.06
N CYS A 135 75.44 15.00 50.99
CA CYS A 135 76.02 14.19 52.09
C CYS A 135 77.56 14.14 52.09
N CYS A 136 78.23 14.76 51.11
CA CYS A 136 79.70 14.84 51.02
C CYS A 136 80.28 16.22 51.37
N LEU A 137 79.50 17.10 52.02
CA LEU A 137 79.91 18.38 52.60
C LEU A 137 79.54 18.44 54.09
#